data_AF-A0A524CA76-F1
#
_entry.id   AF-A0A524CA76-F1
#
_cell.length_a   1.000
_cell.length_b   1.000
_cell.length_c   1.000
_cell.angle_alpha   90.00
_cell.angle_beta   90.00
_cell.angle_gamma   90.00
#
_symmetry.space_group_name_H-M   'P 1'
#
loop_
_entity.id
_entity.type
_entity.pdbx_description
1 polymer ?
#
loop_
_entity_poly.entity_id
_entity_poly.type
_entity_poly.pdbx_seq_one_letter_code
_entity_poly.pdbx_strand_id
1 'polypeptide(L)'
;MFQSVLDAIDIDPSYLEFVNIREHSSFVHRNDREGAQNVAEDEIKSAVARAALLEKIEIKEVDIEKRVLIIGAGVAGLTAAIDLAEEGYEVHLVEKKPTIGGKMAQLDRTFPTDDCSI
;
A
#
# COMPACT_ATOMS: atom_id res chain seq x y z
N MET A 1 3.40 8.97 -7.06
CA MET A 1 4.69 9.49 -7.57
C MET A 1 4.49 10.20 -8.90
N PHE A 2 4.26 9.51 -10.02
CA PHE A 2 4.12 10.18 -11.33
C PHE A 2 2.83 11.02 -11.49
N GLN A 3 1.72 10.62 -10.86
CA GLN A 3 0.52 11.46 -10.76
C GLN A 3 0.82 12.83 -10.11
N SER A 4 1.60 12.82 -9.03
CA SER A 4 2.04 14.04 -8.34
C SER A 4 3.00 14.89 -9.20
N VAL A 5 3.72 14.28 -10.15
CA VAL A 5 4.56 15.02 -11.10
C VAL A 5 3.70 15.74 -12.12
N LEU A 6 2.66 15.07 -12.66
CA LEU A 6 1.70 15.70 -13.57
C LEU A 6 1.00 16.88 -12.89
N ASP A 7 0.52 16.67 -11.67
CA ASP A 7 -0.11 17.70 -10.85
C ASP A 7 0.82 18.91 -10.65
N ALA A 8 2.10 18.67 -10.35
CA ALA A 8 3.10 19.72 -10.18
C ALA A 8 3.42 20.54 -11.46
N ILE A 9 3.05 20.03 -12.64
CA ILE A 9 3.18 20.74 -13.92
C ILE A 9 1.83 21.14 -14.52
N ASP A 10 0.78 21.19 -13.71
CA ASP A 10 -0.58 21.61 -14.08
C ASP A 10 -1.22 20.71 -15.15
N ILE A 11 -0.91 19.42 -15.12
CA ILE A 11 -1.56 18.38 -15.93
C ILE A 11 -2.41 17.52 -15.01
N ASP A 12 -3.67 17.32 -15.37
CA ASP A 12 -4.59 16.47 -14.59
C ASP A 12 -4.04 15.04 -14.48
N PRO A 13 -3.88 14.50 -13.25
CA PRO A 13 -3.31 13.17 -13.03
C PRO A 13 -4.06 12.01 -13.70
N SER A 14 -5.31 12.23 -14.13
CA SER A 14 -6.12 11.25 -14.85
C SER A 14 -5.56 10.93 -16.23
N TYR A 15 -4.73 11.80 -16.80
CA TYR A 15 -4.07 11.59 -18.09
C TYR A 15 -2.80 10.73 -18.01
N LEU A 16 -2.48 10.18 -16.83
CA LEU A 16 -1.35 9.29 -16.68
C LEU A 16 -1.66 7.90 -17.24
N GLU A 17 -0.78 7.41 -18.11
CA GLU A 17 -0.75 6.00 -18.50
C GLU A 17 0.56 5.32 -18.10
N PHE A 18 0.47 4.15 -17.48
CA PHE A 18 1.63 3.35 -17.09
C PHE A 18 1.82 2.14 -17.97
N VAL A 19 3.08 1.89 -18.35
CA VAL A 19 3.50 0.67 -19.04
C VAL A 19 4.52 -0.07 -18.20
N ASN A 20 4.21 -1.30 -17.81
CA ASN A 20 5.04 -2.09 -16.90
C ASN A 20 6.05 -2.99 -17.63
N ILE A 21 6.97 -2.37 -18.36
CA ILE A 21 7.98 -3.09 -19.16
C ILE A 21 9.02 -3.82 -18.31
N ARG A 22 9.02 -3.65 -16.99
CA ARG A 22 9.94 -4.32 -16.08
C ARG A 22 9.37 -5.64 -15.60
N GLU A 23 8.37 -5.61 -14.73
CA GLU A 23 7.79 -6.81 -14.14
C GLU A 23 7.06 -7.67 -15.19
N HIS A 24 6.44 -7.06 -16.21
CA HIS A 24 5.66 -7.80 -17.22
C HIS A 24 6.42 -8.10 -18.52
N SER A 25 7.59 -7.49 -18.74
CA SER A 25 8.45 -7.81 -19.88
C SER A 25 9.85 -8.27 -19.46
N SER A 26 10.75 -7.36 -19.08
CA SER A 26 12.17 -7.70 -18.91
C SER A 26 12.44 -8.76 -17.82
N PHE A 27 11.66 -8.79 -16.73
CA PHE A 27 11.85 -9.74 -15.63
C PHE A 27 11.37 -11.16 -15.95
N VAL A 28 10.41 -11.29 -16.87
CA VAL A 28 9.86 -12.59 -17.27
C VAL A 28 10.50 -13.11 -18.57
N HIS A 29 11.14 -12.24 -19.35
CA HIS A 29 11.89 -12.58 -20.57
C HIS A 29 13.42 -12.41 -20.41
N ARG A 30 13.99 -12.71 -19.22
CA ARG A 30 15.41 -12.43 -18.90
C ARG A 30 16.42 -13.05 -19.88
N ASN A 31 16.08 -14.20 -20.43
CA ASN A 31 16.95 -14.95 -21.35
C ASN A 31 16.54 -14.76 -22.83
N ASP A 32 15.50 -13.97 -23.10
CA ASP A 32 14.98 -13.69 -24.44
C ASP A 32 14.81 -12.19 -24.63
N ARG A 33 15.91 -11.53 -24.97
CA ARG A 33 15.94 -10.07 -25.14
C ARG A 33 15.08 -9.60 -26.30
N GLU A 34 15.02 -10.38 -27.38
CA GLU A 34 14.23 -10.04 -28.56
C GLU A 34 12.73 -10.16 -28.25
N GLY A 35 12.31 -11.25 -27.60
CA GLY A 35 10.94 -11.39 -27.10
C GLY A 35 10.56 -10.29 -26.11
N ALA A 36 11.44 -9.95 -25.17
CA ALA A 36 11.23 -8.85 -24.23
C ALA A 36 10.97 -7.51 -24.94
N GLN A 37 11.77 -7.21 -25.97
CA GLN A 37 11.66 -6.00 -26.77
C GLN A 37 10.32 -5.96 -27.52
N ASN A 38 9.96 -7.05 -28.20
CA ASN A 38 8.71 -7.12 -28.96
C ASN A 38 7.48 -6.90 -28.05
N VAL A 39 7.45 -7.58 -26.89
CA VAL A 39 6.37 -7.41 -25.91
C VAL A 39 6.32 -5.97 -25.38
N ALA A 40 7.46 -5.39 -25.01
CA ALA A 40 7.50 -4.03 -24.50
C ALA A 40 7.03 -3.00 -25.55
N GLU A 41 7.42 -3.17 -26.82
CA GLU A 41 6.96 -2.31 -27.90
C GLU A 41 5.44 -2.38 -28.09
N ASP A 42 4.86 -3.58 -28.05
CA ASP A 42 3.43 -3.77 -28.23
C ASP A 42 2.62 -3.26 -27.02
N GLU A 43 3.14 -3.43 -25.80
CA GLU A 43 2.59 -2.81 -24.59
C GLU A 43 2.61 -1.28 -24.69
N ILE A 44 3.73 -0.69 -25.12
CA ILE A 44 3.85 0.77 -25.29
C ILE A 44 2.90 1.28 -26.37
N LYS A 45 2.80 0.62 -27.52
CA LYS A 45 1.86 1.00 -28.60
C LYS A 45 0.42 0.98 -28.10
N SER A 46 0.05 -0.07 -27.38
CA SER A 46 -1.30 -0.22 -26.81
C SER A 46 -1.59 0.86 -25.78
N ALA A 47 -0.61 1.17 -24.93
CA ALA A 47 -0.72 2.24 -23.94
C ALA A 47 -0.84 3.63 -24.57
N VAL A 48 -0.07 3.94 -25.62
CA VAL A 48 -0.21 5.20 -26.36
C VAL A 48 -1.59 5.31 -27.01
N ALA A 49 -2.10 4.21 -27.59
CA ALA A 49 -3.46 4.18 -28.15
C ALA A 49 -4.53 4.43 -27.08
N ARG A 50 -4.36 3.88 -25.87
CA ARG A 50 -5.25 4.15 -24.74
C ARG A 50 -5.10 5.57 -24.20
N ALA A 51 -3.87 6.08 -24.09
CA ALA A 51 -3.57 7.43 -23.60
C ALA A 51 -4.25 8.51 -24.45
N ALA A 52 -4.38 8.28 -25.76
CA ALA A 52 -5.11 9.15 -26.68
C ALA A 52 -6.63 9.24 -26.40
N LEU A 53 -7.17 8.30 -25.61
CA LEU A 53 -8.58 8.21 -25.25
C LEU A 53 -8.84 8.49 -23.76
N LEU A 54 -7.81 8.91 -23.01
CA LEU A 54 -7.98 9.24 -21.60
C LEU A 54 -8.83 10.50 -21.46
N GLU A 55 -9.68 10.48 -20.44
CA GLU A 55 -10.55 11.58 -20.06
C GLU A 55 -10.28 11.97 -18.61
N LYS A 56 -10.66 13.19 -18.27
CA LYS A 56 -10.57 13.67 -16.89
C LYS A 56 -11.51 12.86 -15.99
N ILE A 57 -10.99 12.37 -14.88
CA ILE A 57 -11.76 11.64 -13.88
C ILE A 57 -12.05 12.59 -12.71
N GLU A 58 -13.32 12.72 -12.34
CA GLU A 58 -13.70 13.50 -11.16
C GLU A 58 -13.35 12.73 -9.88
N ILE A 59 -12.50 13.34 -9.05
CA ILE A 59 -12.18 12.83 -7.72
C ILE A 59 -13.34 13.20 -6.79
N LYS A 60 -13.91 12.19 -6.15
CA LYS A 60 -14.97 12.39 -5.14
C LYS A 60 -14.34 12.68 -3.80
N GLU A 61 -14.63 13.84 -3.25
CA GLU A 61 -14.36 14.15 -1.85
C GLU A 61 -15.40 13.46 -0.98
N VAL A 62 -14.93 12.83 0.10
CA VAL A 62 -15.77 12.13 1.06
C VAL A 62 -15.33 12.50 2.46
N ASP A 63 -16.31 12.65 3.36
CA ASP A 63 -16.03 12.90 4.76
C ASP A 63 -15.43 11.63 5.41
N ILE A 64 -14.34 11.82 6.15
CA ILE A 64 -13.68 10.76 6.90
C ILE A 64 -14.04 10.91 8.37
N GLU A 65 -14.62 9.85 8.93
CA GLU A 65 -14.93 9.74 10.35
C GLU A 65 -13.64 9.53 11.16
N LYS A 66 -13.49 10.21 12.31
CA LYS A 66 -12.27 10.17 13.12
C LYS A 66 -12.22 8.95 14.04
N ARG A 67 -12.49 7.78 13.48
CA ARG A 67 -12.56 6.51 14.20
C ARG A 67 -11.78 5.43 13.48
N VAL A 68 -11.03 4.63 14.24
CA VAL A 68 -10.13 3.60 13.71
C VAL A 68 -10.53 2.24 14.27
N LEU A 69 -10.58 1.24 13.40
CA LEU A 69 -10.74 -0.17 13.78
C LEU A 69 -9.39 -0.88 13.67
N ILE A 70 -8.94 -1.48 14.77
CA ILE A 70 -7.74 -2.31 14.83
C ILE A 70 -8.16 -3.75 15.06
N ILE A 71 -7.69 -4.64 14.19
CA ILE A 71 -7.99 -6.07 14.25
C ILE A 71 -6.74 -6.82 14.71
N GLY A 72 -6.82 -7.43 15.89
CA GLY A 72 -5.75 -8.16 16.56
C GLY A 72 -5.09 -7.32 17.66
N ALA A 73 -5.21 -7.78 18.91
CA ALA A 73 -4.64 -7.14 20.09
C ALA A 73 -3.30 -7.77 20.51
N GLY A 74 -2.42 -8.05 19.53
CA GLY A 74 -1.01 -8.34 19.79
C GLY A 74 -0.22 -7.05 20.03
N VAL A 75 1.09 -7.17 20.30
CA VAL A 75 1.98 -6.01 20.53
C VAL A 75 1.81 -4.91 19.47
N ALA A 76 1.81 -5.27 18.19
CA ALA A 76 1.66 -4.28 17.10
C ALA A 76 0.31 -3.56 17.11
N GLY A 77 -0.79 -4.29 17.37
CA GLY A 77 -2.13 -3.70 17.41
C GLY A 77 -2.35 -2.85 18.66
N LEU A 78 -1.79 -3.25 19.79
CA LEU A 78 -1.83 -2.47 21.03
C LEU A 78 -1.03 -1.17 20.90
N THR A 79 0.17 -1.21 20.32
CA THR A 79 0.96 0.00 20.05
C THR A 79 0.20 0.95 19.13
N ALA A 80 -0.30 0.47 17.99
CA ALA A 80 -1.09 1.31 17.09
C ALA A 80 -2.35 1.88 17.77
N ALA A 81 -3.01 1.11 18.64
CA ALA A 81 -4.18 1.56 19.37
C ALA A 81 -3.87 2.69 20.35
N ILE A 82 -2.76 2.57 21.09
CA ILE A 82 -2.31 3.58 22.04
C ILE A 82 -1.92 4.85 21.30
N ASP A 83 -1.05 4.76 20.29
CA ASP A 83 -0.58 5.91 19.53
C ASP A 83 -1.76 6.71 18.93
N LEU A 84 -2.74 6.02 18.34
CA LEU A 84 -3.91 6.67 17.75
C LEU A 84 -4.88 7.24 18.78
N ALA A 85 -5.03 6.58 19.94
CA ALA A 85 -5.85 7.11 21.02
C ALA A 85 -5.22 8.36 21.65
N GLU A 86 -3.89 8.41 21.78
CA GLU A 86 -3.14 9.58 22.26
C GLU A 86 -3.27 10.77 21.30
N GLU A 87 -3.32 10.51 19.98
CA GLU A 87 -3.62 11.53 18.95
C GLU A 87 -5.12 11.92 18.89
N GLY A 88 -5.97 11.34 19.74
CA GLY A 88 -7.37 11.73 19.92
C GLY A 88 -8.37 11.05 18.98
N TYR A 89 -8.00 9.96 18.30
CA TYR A 89 -8.94 9.16 17.52
C TYR A 89 -9.77 8.22 18.43
N GLU A 90 -11.03 7.97 18.09
CA GLU A 90 -11.78 6.87 18.72
C GLU A 90 -11.26 5.55 18.16
N VAL A 91 -10.73 4.68 19.03
CA VAL A 91 -10.16 3.40 18.61
C VAL A 91 -11.03 2.24 19.07
N HIS A 92 -11.47 1.43 18.11
CA HIS A 92 -12.06 0.12 18.38
C HIS A 92 -11.00 -0.97 18.20
N LEU A 93 -10.65 -1.68 19.26
CA LEU A 93 -9.71 -2.81 19.21
C LEU A 93 -10.48 -4.13 19.32
N VAL A 94 -10.34 -5.01 18.32
CA VAL A 94 -11.03 -6.30 18.25
C VAL A 94 -10.01 -7.43 18.28
N GLU A 95 -10.10 -8.31 19.27
CA GLU A 95 -9.28 -9.52 19.40
C GLU A 95 -10.15 -10.77 19.30
N LYS A 96 -9.62 -11.78 18.59
CA LYS A 96 -10.30 -13.06 18.40
C LYS A 96 -10.32 -13.89 19.69
N LYS A 97 -9.22 -13.85 20.44
CA LYS A 97 -9.06 -14.60 21.69
C LYS A 97 -9.69 -13.86 22.88
N PRO A 98 -9.99 -14.58 23.98
CA PRO A 98 -10.46 -13.94 25.21
C PRO A 98 -9.45 -12.98 25.86
N THR A 99 -8.17 -13.04 25.45
CA THR A 99 -7.08 -12.24 26.03
C THR A 99 -6.27 -11.53 24.95
N ILE A 100 -5.79 -10.34 25.29
CA ILE A 100 -4.86 -9.54 24.49
C ILE A 100 -3.40 -9.97 24.74
N GLY A 101 -2.45 -9.39 24.02
CA GLY A 101 -1.00 -9.64 24.13
C GLY A 101 -0.43 -10.55 23.02
N GLY A 102 -1.29 -11.22 22.26
CA GLY A 102 -0.88 -12.00 21.08
C GLY A 102 0.16 -13.09 21.38
N LYS A 103 1.18 -13.21 20.53
CA LYS A 103 2.28 -14.17 20.75
C LYS A 103 3.26 -13.74 21.83
N MET A 104 3.40 -12.44 22.07
CA MET A 104 4.32 -11.91 23.08
C MET A 104 3.97 -12.43 24.47
N ALA A 105 2.66 -12.51 24.77
CA ALA A 105 2.13 -13.07 26.02
C ALA A 105 2.47 -14.54 26.30
N GLN A 106 3.00 -15.25 25.30
CA GLN A 106 3.35 -16.66 25.40
C GLN A 106 4.86 -16.89 25.55
N LEU A 107 5.66 -15.83 25.38
CA LEU A 107 7.11 -15.89 25.52
C LEU A 107 7.48 -15.70 26.99
N ASP A 108 8.55 -16.34 27.45
CA ASP A 108 9.08 -16.07 28.80
C ASP A 108 9.90 -14.77 28.79
N ARG A 109 10.81 -14.65 27.82
CA ARG A 109 11.72 -13.50 27.68
C ARG A 109 11.83 -13.00 26.24
N THR A 110 12.23 -11.74 26.09
CA THR A 110 12.46 -11.08 24.80
C THR A 110 13.92 -10.74 24.58
N PHE A 111 14.52 -11.28 23.52
CA PHE A 111 15.85 -10.91 23.06
C PHE A 111 15.84 -9.50 22.40
N PRO A 112 16.90 -8.67 22.51
CA PRO A 112 18.21 -8.95 23.12
C PRO A 112 18.33 -8.65 24.62
N THR A 113 17.36 -7.95 25.21
CA THR A 113 17.48 -7.44 26.57
C THR A 113 17.24 -8.50 27.64
N ASP A 114 16.64 -9.64 27.26
CA ASP A 114 16.27 -10.73 28.16
C ASP A 114 15.24 -10.31 29.22
N ASP A 115 14.44 -9.28 28.90
CA ASP A 115 13.32 -8.81 29.72
C ASP A 115 12.16 -9.81 29.66
N CYS A 116 11.35 -9.83 30.72
CA CYS A 116 10.08 -10.57 30.73
C CYS A 116 9.13 -9.99 29.66
N SER A 117 8.40 -10.86 28.97
CA SER A 117 7.60 -10.45 27.81
C SER A 117 6.35 -9.64 28.16
N ILE A 118 5.61 -10.03 29.22
CA ILE A 118 4.44 -9.33 29.79
C ILE A 118 4.39 -9.62 31.29
#